data_AF-A0AAD6BVC7-F1
#
_entry.id   AF-A0AAD6BVC7-F1
#
_cell.length_a   1.000
_cell.length_b   1.000
_cell.length_c   1.000
_cell.angle_alpha   90.00
_cell.angle_beta   90.00
_cell.angle_gamma   90.00
#
_symmetry.space_group_name_H-M   'P 1'
#
loop_
_entity.id
_entity.type
_entity.pdbx_description
1 polymer ?
#
loop_
_entity_poly.entity_id
_entity_poly.type
_entity_poly.pdbx_seq_one_letter_code
_entity_poly.pdbx_strand_id
1 'polypeptide(L)'
;MTSCAKKSASESSDIPGDPRTVKSRVLETGAAMTQDFTPVKQICAHLNAFHVYADDPTRCVESNHYCTHLTEGTEQLTLNPDVRQCLIYDSPESNARLLGVEYMISPRIFKELPPEERKLWHTHEFEVKCGLLIMPTPRGMPTAVWEAAETAEMEDIAPIYGKTYHMWQVDRGDPVPMGPPQLMGSFTSPETVERAHEGGLDGLLRGRDERFGVDHRTKAKKRQDIVPVEKHPVAVRHMEHVLRYSLSIKPWAIARIAYNGAGWFCACALVWEHLVTLQSSEGPSMYPTLNTRGDWLLISRRHANGKGIQVGDMVRYNHPNILGAHAAKRVLGMPGDFVCRDPPYSSKAGTQPDMIQVPEGHVFVTGDNLPWSRDSRNFGPLPLGLINGKIVARVWPPSRAEWMRNTMQPVESN
;
A
#
# COMPACT_ATOMS: atom_id res chain seq x y z
N MET A 1 -9.96 6.36 33.22
CA MET A 1 -8.55 6.32 33.67
C MET A 1 -7.76 7.32 32.82
N THR A 2 -7.75 8.57 33.28
CA THR A 2 -6.65 9.55 33.21
C THR A 2 -5.59 9.41 32.11
N SER A 3 -5.74 10.17 31.01
CA SER A 3 -4.58 10.60 30.20
C SER A 3 -4.91 11.80 29.30
N CYS A 4 -4.93 12.99 29.89
CA CYS A 4 -4.73 14.22 29.09
C CYS A 4 -3.91 15.29 29.83
N ALA A 5 -3.50 15.02 31.07
CA ALA A 5 -2.59 15.86 31.81
C ALA A 5 -1.63 14.99 32.62
N LYS A 6 -0.48 14.60 32.04
CA LYS A 6 0.70 14.19 32.81
C LYS A 6 2.02 14.37 32.06
N LYS A 7 2.84 15.21 32.69
CA LYS A 7 4.31 15.39 32.63
C LYS A 7 4.92 16.15 31.44
N SER A 8 5.30 17.39 31.75
CA SER A 8 6.39 18.15 31.15
C SER A 8 7.68 17.33 31.12
N ALA A 9 8.30 17.24 29.95
CA ALA A 9 9.65 16.74 29.81
C ALA A 9 10.66 17.83 30.23
N SER A 10 11.40 17.57 31.30
CA SER A 10 12.79 18.03 31.45
C SER A 10 13.62 17.56 30.24
N GLU A 11 14.77 18.18 29.97
CA GLU A 11 15.67 18.02 28.79
C GLU A 11 16.20 16.59 28.45
N SER A 12 15.52 15.53 28.84
CA SER A 12 15.68 14.17 28.32
C SER A 12 14.51 13.84 27.39
N SER A 13 14.72 13.89 26.07
CA SER A 13 13.73 13.31 25.15
C SER A 13 13.75 11.79 25.33
N ASP A 14 12.59 11.17 25.58
CA ASP A 14 12.39 9.70 25.65
C ASP A 14 12.59 8.99 24.28
N ILE A 15 13.33 9.61 23.37
CA ILE A 15 13.65 9.09 22.04
C ILE A 15 14.85 8.13 22.19
N PRO A 16 14.77 6.88 21.68
CA PRO A 16 15.87 5.94 21.73
C PRO A 16 17.11 6.45 21.01
N GLY A 17 18.27 6.29 21.65
CA GLY A 17 19.58 6.59 21.07
C GLY A 17 20.49 7.36 22.03
N ASP A 18 21.78 7.38 21.72
CA ASP A 18 22.75 8.19 22.46
C ASP A 18 22.61 9.69 22.10
N PRO A 19 22.92 10.61 23.03
CA PRO A 19 22.95 12.03 22.74
C PRO A 19 23.86 12.36 21.55
N ARG A 20 23.47 13.38 20.77
CA ARG A 20 24.27 13.86 19.63
C ARG A 20 25.69 14.22 20.05
N THR A 21 26.68 13.56 19.44
CA THR A 21 28.10 13.79 19.70
C THR A 21 28.58 15.17 19.25
N VAL A 22 29.70 15.65 19.80
CA VAL A 22 30.35 16.90 19.35
C VAL A 22 30.67 16.85 17.86
N LYS A 23 31.10 15.69 17.36
CA LYS A 23 31.37 15.48 15.93
C LYS A 23 30.10 15.72 15.09
N SER A 24 28.97 15.16 15.49
CA SER A 24 27.68 15.35 14.79
C SER A 24 27.30 16.83 14.74
N ARG A 25 27.43 17.55 15.86
CA ARG A 25 27.12 19.00 15.93
C ARG A 25 28.00 19.83 14.98
N VAL A 26 29.31 19.52 14.91
CA VAL A 26 30.24 20.22 14.00
C VAL A 26 29.90 19.93 12.54
N LEU A 27 29.62 18.67 12.20
CA LEU A 27 29.23 18.29 10.84
C LEU A 27 27.89 18.92 10.41
N GLU A 28 26.90 18.93 11.30
CA GLU A 28 25.60 19.58 11.08
C GLU A 28 25.77 21.09 10.88
N THR A 29 26.65 21.75 11.66
CA THR A 29 26.95 23.18 11.51
C THR A 29 27.60 23.47 10.16
N GLY A 30 28.59 22.65 9.75
CA GLY A 30 29.21 22.75 8.43
C GLY A 30 28.18 22.55 7.30
N ALA A 31 27.32 21.54 7.42
CA ALA A 31 26.26 21.27 6.47
C ALA A 31 25.27 22.46 6.37
N ALA A 32 24.84 23.02 7.50
CA ALA A 32 23.96 24.19 7.57
C ALA A 32 24.51 25.42 6.84
N MET A 33 25.83 25.58 6.78
CA MET A 33 26.50 26.67 6.07
C MET A 33 26.63 26.43 4.56
N THR A 34 26.71 25.16 4.14
CA THR A 34 26.96 24.80 2.72
C THR A 34 25.71 24.38 1.95
N GLN A 35 24.70 23.86 2.63
CA GLN A 35 23.49 23.33 2.00
C GLN A 35 22.41 24.40 1.89
N ASP A 36 21.69 24.37 0.77
CA ASP A 36 20.57 25.27 0.55
C ASP A 36 19.26 24.65 1.06
N PHE A 37 18.77 25.18 2.17
CA PHE A 37 17.49 24.81 2.78
C PHE A 37 16.33 25.70 2.36
N THR A 38 16.37 26.25 1.14
CA THR A 38 15.34 27.18 0.62
C THR A 38 13.91 26.74 0.95
N PRO A 39 13.44 25.50 0.71
CA PRO A 39 12.08 25.10 1.06
C PRO A 39 11.74 25.23 2.55
N VAL A 40 12.67 24.86 3.45
CA VAL A 40 12.48 24.97 4.90
C VAL A 40 12.50 26.43 5.35
N LYS A 41 13.31 27.27 4.69
CA LYS A 41 13.37 28.72 4.96
C LYS A 41 12.11 29.48 4.52
N GLN A 42 11.19 28.85 3.78
CA GLN A 42 9.88 29.42 3.41
C GLN A 42 8.79 29.21 4.47
N ILE A 43 9.10 28.57 5.61
CA ILE A 43 8.17 28.50 6.74
C ILE A 43 7.95 29.92 7.27
N CYS A 44 6.71 30.41 7.20
CA CYS A 44 6.33 31.78 7.50
C CYS A 44 5.44 31.93 8.75
N ALA A 45 4.83 30.83 9.23
CA ALA A 45 3.95 30.87 10.40
C ALA A 45 4.20 29.68 11.34
N HIS A 46 4.08 29.96 12.65
CA HIS A 46 4.00 28.96 13.71
C HIS A 46 2.60 29.03 14.33
N LEU A 47 1.83 27.95 14.19
CA LEU A 47 0.52 27.80 14.83
C LEU A 47 0.59 26.71 15.90
N ASN A 48 -0.19 26.86 16.96
CA ASN A 48 -0.38 25.83 17.98
C ASN A 48 -1.88 25.50 18.09
N ALA A 49 -2.18 24.21 17.96
CA ALA A 49 -3.53 23.66 17.91
C ALA A 49 -3.60 22.31 18.63
N PHE A 50 -4.74 21.64 18.52
CA PHE A 50 -4.93 20.27 18.98
C PHE A 50 -5.61 19.45 17.90
N HIS A 51 -5.03 18.30 17.59
CA HIS A 51 -5.57 17.35 16.65
C HIS A 51 -6.30 16.22 17.37
N VAL A 52 -7.48 15.88 16.88
CA VAL A 52 -8.28 14.74 17.34
C VAL A 52 -8.17 13.59 16.34
N TYR A 53 -8.07 12.35 16.81
CA TYR A 53 -8.02 11.19 15.93
C TYR A 53 -9.38 10.97 15.26
N ALA A 54 -9.39 10.82 13.93
CA ALA A 54 -10.64 10.66 13.18
C ALA A 54 -11.35 9.32 13.49
N ASP A 55 -10.60 8.27 13.83
CA ASP A 55 -11.09 6.94 14.19
C ASP A 55 -11.36 6.78 15.69
N ASP A 56 -10.65 7.52 16.54
CA ASP A 56 -10.84 7.56 17.99
C ASP A 56 -10.95 9.00 18.54
N PRO A 57 -12.15 9.61 18.49
CA PRO A 57 -12.35 11.00 18.92
C PRO A 57 -12.28 11.19 20.44
N THR A 58 -11.91 10.17 21.22
CA THR A 58 -11.61 10.30 22.65
C THR A 58 -10.16 10.66 22.93
N ARG A 59 -9.31 10.67 21.88
CA ARG A 59 -7.89 10.97 21.97
C ARG A 59 -7.57 12.24 21.18
N CYS A 60 -6.67 13.04 21.73
CA CYS A 60 -6.15 14.21 21.05
C CYS A 60 -4.66 14.43 21.36
N VAL A 61 -4.00 15.21 20.50
CA VAL A 61 -2.57 15.52 20.58
C VAL A 61 -2.39 17.01 20.32
N GLU A 62 -1.61 17.69 21.17
CA GLU A 62 -1.19 19.06 20.90
C GLU A 62 -0.23 19.09 19.71
N SER A 63 -0.48 20.00 18.77
CA SER A 63 0.20 20.06 17.48
C SER A 63 0.79 21.46 17.25
N ASN A 64 2.09 21.52 16.97
CA ASN A 64 2.81 22.72 16.57
C ASN A 64 3.04 22.68 15.05
N HIS A 65 2.38 23.58 14.35
CA HIS A 65 2.39 23.68 12.90
C HIS A 65 3.39 24.71 12.45
N TYR A 66 4.27 24.32 11.53
CA TYR A 66 5.21 25.21 10.86
C TYR A 66 4.83 25.27 9.39
N CYS A 67 4.17 26.35 9.02
CA CYS A 67 3.43 26.46 7.77
C CYS A 67 4.16 27.29 6.72
N THR A 68 3.95 26.92 5.45
CA THR A 68 4.37 27.63 4.26
C THR A 68 3.16 27.88 3.37
N HIS A 69 3.01 29.12 2.88
CA HIS A 69 2.05 29.45 1.84
C HIS A 69 2.63 29.08 0.47
N LEU A 70 1.93 28.25 -0.30
CA LEU A 70 2.40 27.80 -1.61
C LEU A 70 1.82 28.62 -2.76
N THR A 71 0.55 29.00 -2.67
CA THR A 71 -0.17 29.74 -3.71
C THR A 71 -1.15 30.71 -3.09
N GLU A 72 -1.38 31.85 -3.75
CA GLU A 72 -2.38 32.85 -3.36
C GLU A 72 -3.61 32.80 -4.27
N GLY A 73 -4.80 32.95 -3.69
CA GLY A 73 -6.05 33.07 -4.46
C GLY A 73 -6.19 34.45 -5.09
N THR A 74 -6.58 34.51 -6.37
CA THR A 74 -6.68 35.78 -7.12
C THR A 74 -8.08 36.41 -7.10
N GLU A 75 -9.06 35.81 -6.43
CA GLU A 75 -10.45 36.30 -6.40
C GLU A 75 -10.92 36.64 -4.98
N GLN A 76 -11.53 37.83 -4.85
CA GLN A 76 -12.32 38.33 -3.71
C GLN A 76 -11.56 38.72 -2.44
N LEU A 77 -11.17 40.02 -2.36
CA LEU A 77 -11.01 40.89 -1.16
C LEU A 77 -10.29 40.36 0.10
N THR A 78 -9.75 39.14 0.07
CA THR A 78 -9.03 38.47 1.15
C THR A 78 -7.80 37.82 0.53
N LEU A 79 -6.62 38.08 1.11
CA LEU A 79 -5.32 37.59 0.66
C LEU A 79 -5.11 36.11 1.07
N ASN A 80 -6.16 35.30 0.92
CA ASN A 80 -6.13 33.93 1.38
C ASN A 80 -5.30 33.05 0.46
N PRO A 81 -4.29 32.33 0.97
CA PRO A 81 -3.57 31.36 0.17
C PRO A 81 -4.48 30.18 -0.18
N ASP A 82 -4.45 29.81 -1.45
CA ASP A 82 -5.21 28.69 -1.98
C ASP A 82 -4.71 27.35 -1.43
N VAL A 83 -3.40 27.24 -1.21
CA VAL A 83 -2.76 26.05 -0.67
C VAL A 83 -1.71 26.45 0.35
N ARG A 84 -1.82 25.88 1.55
CA ARG A 84 -0.81 25.91 2.60
C ARG A 84 -0.38 24.48 2.92
N GLN A 85 0.86 24.32 3.34
CA GLN A 85 1.36 23.06 3.87
C GLN A 85 2.08 23.30 5.19
N CYS A 86 1.94 22.38 6.14
CA CYS A 86 2.54 22.50 7.45
C CYS A 86 3.28 21.22 7.84
N LEU A 87 4.46 21.38 8.43
CA LEU A 87 5.12 20.33 9.20
C LEU A 87 4.61 20.39 10.64
N ILE A 88 4.18 19.24 11.17
CA ILE A 88 3.55 19.15 12.49
C ILE A 88 4.51 18.51 13.48
N TYR A 89 4.75 19.19 14.60
CA TYR A 89 5.60 18.71 15.69
C TYR A 89 4.83 18.63 17.01
N ASP A 90 5.29 17.79 17.93
CA ASP A 90 4.70 17.63 19.26
C ASP A 90 5.00 18.78 20.23
N SER A 91 6.05 19.55 19.94
CA SER A 91 6.51 20.68 20.73
C SER A 91 7.22 21.70 19.83
N PRO A 92 7.42 22.94 20.29
CA PRO A 92 8.22 23.93 19.59
C PRO A 92 9.73 23.85 19.90
N GLU A 93 10.15 22.85 20.68
CA GLU A 93 11.52 22.72 21.17
C GLU A 93 12.45 22.11 20.13
N SER A 94 13.77 22.31 20.30
CA SER A 94 14.78 21.86 19.34
C SER A 94 14.89 20.32 19.17
N ASN A 95 14.31 19.55 20.09
CA ASN A 95 14.27 18.09 20.09
C ASN A 95 12.86 17.54 19.80
N ALA A 96 11.96 18.37 19.25
CA ALA A 96 10.59 17.99 18.93
C ALA A 96 10.52 16.80 17.96
N ARG A 97 9.50 15.97 18.15
CA ARG A 97 9.19 14.83 17.28
C ARG A 97 8.30 15.30 16.14
N LEU A 98 8.68 14.99 14.90
CA LEU A 98 7.84 15.22 13.72
C LEU A 98 6.65 14.26 13.78
N LEU A 99 5.46 14.81 13.99
CA LEU A 99 4.20 14.07 14.04
C LEU A 99 3.70 13.75 12.65
N GLY A 100 3.73 14.72 11.74
CA GLY A 100 3.27 14.52 10.37
C GLY A 100 3.11 15.79 9.57
N VAL A 101 2.14 15.79 8.66
CA VAL A 101 1.89 16.91 7.73
C VAL A 101 0.42 17.26 7.67
N GLU A 102 0.16 18.54 7.47
CA GLU A 102 -1.16 19.07 7.11
C GLU A 102 -1.07 19.83 5.79
N TYR A 103 -2.11 19.65 4.97
CA TYR A 103 -2.40 20.55 3.86
C TYR A 103 -3.68 21.32 4.18
N MET A 104 -3.66 22.63 3.94
CA MET A 104 -4.86 23.45 4.05
C MET A 104 -5.19 24.07 2.70
N ILE A 105 -6.46 24.05 2.32
CA ILE A 105 -6.93 24.54 1.02
C ILE A 105 -8.11 25.48 1.15
N SER A 106 -8.23 26.39 0.18
CA SER A 106 -9.36 27.31 0.11
C SER A 106 -10.70 26.56 -0.12
N PRO A 107 -11.85 27.15 0.29
CA PRO A 107 -13.17 26.63 -0.05
C PRO A 107 -13.39 26.39 -1.54
N ARG A 108 -12.72 27.14 -2.41
CA ARG A 108 -12.78 27.00 -3.87
C ARG A 108 -12.24 25.66 -4.30
N ILE A 109 -11.00 25.35 -3.93
CA ILE A 109 -10.37 24.05 -4.24
C ILE A 109 -11.16 22.92 -3.58
N PHE A 110 -11.58 23.10 -2.32
CA PHE A 110 -12.35 22.08 -1.62
C PHE A 110 -13.64 21.68 -2.34
N LYS A 111 -14.35 22.63 -2.95
CA LYS A 111 -15.60 22.38 -3.72
C LYS A 111 -15.36 21.53 -4.97
N GLU A 112 -14.17 21.61 -5.56
CA GLU A 112 -13.78 20.85 -6.76
C GLU A 112 -13.37 19.40 -6.43
N LEU A 113 -13.15 19.07 -5.15
CA LEU A 113 -12.72 17.73 -4.75
C LEU A 113 -13.83 16.68 -4.92
N PRO A 114 -13.48 15.44 -5.31
CA PRO A 114 -14.40 14.31 -5.30
C PRO A 114 -15.10 14.13 -3.94
N PRO A 115 -16.36 13.67 -3.89
CA PRO A 115 -17.09 13.48 -2.63
C PRO A 115 -16.39 12.59 -1.61
N GLU A 116 -15.68 11.55 -2.06
CA GLU A 116 -14.91 10.65 -1.19
C GLU A 116 -13.65 11.33 -0.64
N GLU A 117 -13.04 12.24 -1.40
CA GLU A 117 -11.86 12.97 -0.97
C GLU A 117 -12.23 14.03 0.07
N ARG A 118 -13.34 14.77 -0.13
CA ARG A 118 -13.84 15.80 0.79
C ARG A 118 -14.08 15.30 2.22
N LYS A 119 -14.28 13.99 2.39
CA LYS A 119 -14.41 13.32 3.69
C LYS A 119 -13.14 13.38 4.53
N LEU A 120 -11.97 13.47 3.90
CA LEU A 120 -10.67 13.46 4.56
C LEU A 120 -10.25 14.85 5.08
N TRP A 121 -11.11 15.86 4.92
CA TRP A 121 -10.81 17.24 5.27
C TRP A 121 -11.73 17.72 6.38
N HIS A 122 -11.20 18.57 7.26
CA HIS A 122 -11.91 19.19 8.38
C HIS A 122 -11.87 20.72 8.27
N THR A 123 -12.70 21.39 9.07
CA THR A 123 -12.75 22.86 9.14
C THR A 123 -11.96 23.37 10.34
N HIS A 124 -11.36 24.55 10.21
CA HIS A 124 -10.67 25.26 11.29
C HIS A 124 -11.56 26.28 12.02
N GLU A 125 -12.84 26.41 11.63
CA GLU A 125 -13.69 27.49 12.15
C GLU A 125 -13.83 27.45 13.67
N PHE A 126 -14.11 26.26 14.24
CA PHE A 126 -14.32 26.12 15.68
C PHE A 126 -13.04 26.41 16.46
N GLU A 127 -11.91 25.83 16.06
CA GLU A 127 -10.64 26.03 16.76
C GLU A 127 -10.19 27.49 16.74
N VAL A 128 -10.41 28.20 15.63
CA VAL A 128 -10.13 29.62 15.52
C VAL A 128 -11.02 30.41 16.48
N LYS A 129 -12.34 30.21 16.39
CA LYS A 129 -13.34 31.00 17.13
C LYS A 129 -13.33 30.74 18.63
N CYS A 130 -12.98 29.53 19.07
CA CYS A 130 -12.92 29.22 20.50
C CYS A 130 -11.56 29.57 21.15
N GLY A 131 -10.60 30.06 20.37
CA GLY A 131 -9.26 30.41 20.87
C GLY A 131 -8.33 29.20 21.06
N LEU A 132 -8.70 28.03 20.53
CA LEU A 132 -7.88 26.83 20.56
C LEU A 132 -6.69 26.95 19.60
N LEU A 133 -6.89 27.47 18.39
CA LEU A 133 -5.80 27.78 17.47
C LEU A 133 -5.18 29.13 17.85
N ILE A 134 -3.86 29.16 18.03
CA ILE A 134 -3.12 30.42 18.27
C ILE A 134 -1.86 30.50 17.41
N MET A 135 -1.34 31.72 17.26
CA MET A 135 0.05 31.93 16.89
C MET A 135 0.85 32.33 18.14
N PRO A 136 1.78 31.49 18.62
CA PRO A 136 2.63 31.85 19.76
C PRO A 136 3.39 33.16 19.54
N THR A 137 3.31 34.08 20.51
CA THR A 137 3.94 35.40 20.43
C THR A 137 5.47 35.29 20.38
N PRO A 138 6.15 35.83 19.34
CA PRO A 138 7.60 35.86 19.28
C PRO A 138 8.20 36.68 20.43
N ARG A 139 9.36 36.27 20.93
CA ARG A 139 10.05 36.98 22.03
C ARG A 139 10.35 38.42 21.62
N GLY A 140 9.99 39.36 22.50
CA GLY A 140 10.23 40.80 22.30
C GLY A 140 9.20 41.52 21.42
N MET A 141 8.17 40.82 20.93
CA MET A 141 7.12 41.45 20.14
C MET A 141 6.04 42.11 21.02
N PRO A 142 5.61 43.36 20.75
CA PRO A 142 4.54 43.99 21.50
C PRO A 142 3.21 43.25 21.34
N THR A 143 2.58 42.88 22.47
CA THR A 143 1.35 42.07 22.50
C THR A 143 0.26 42.65 21.61
N ALA A 144 -0.03 43.95 21.68
CA ALA A 144 -1.10 44.55 20.88
C ALA A 144 -0.89 44.43 19.36
N VAL A 145 0.37 44.55 18.90
CA VAL A 145 0.72 44.41 17.48
C VAL A 145 0.58 42.95 17.06
N TRP A 146 1.06 42.03 17.88
CA TRP A 146 0.95 40.60 17.58
C TRP A 146 -0.50 40.11 17.58
N GLU A 147 -1.32 40.57 18.53
CA GLU A 147 -2.74 40.24 18.60
C GLU A 147 -3.49 40.65 17.33
N ALA A 148 -3.17 41.81 16.76
CA ALA A 148 -3.77 42.27 15.51
C ALA A 148 -3.33 41.39 14.33
N ALA A 149 -2.04 41.08 14.22
CA ALA A 149 -1.51 40.21 13.17
C ALA A 149 -2.07 38.79 13.27
N GLU A 150 -2.11 38.21 14.47
CA GLU A 150 -2.70 36.89 14.71
C GLU A 150 -4.20 36.91 14.40
N THR A 151 -4.95 37.96 14.77
CA THR A 151 -6.38 38.01 14.45
C THR A 151 -6.63 38.05 12.94
N ALA A 152 -5.84 38.82 12.19
CA ALA A 152 -5.90 38.82 10.73
C ALA A 152 -5.57 37.44 10.13
N GLU A 153 -4.53 36.77 10.64
CA GLU A 153 -4.20 35.41 10.20
C GLU A 153 -5.32 34.41 10.50
N MET A 154 -6.04 34.59 11.61
CA MET A 154 -7.16 33.73 12.00
C MET A 154 -8.41 33.96 11.15
N GLU A 155 -8.64 35.19 10.68
CA GLU A 155 -9.67 35.49 9.67
C GLU A 155 -9.39 34.74 8.36
N ASP A 156 -8.11 34.58 8.02
CA ASP A 156 -7.67 33.86 6.83
C ASP A 156 -7.70 32.33 7.01
N ILE A 157 -7.44 31.82 8.21
CA ILE A 157 -7.46 30.37 8.52
C ILE A 157 -8.88 29.84 8.79
N ALA A 158 -9.77 30.61 9.42
CA ALA A 158 -11.13 30.15 9.70
C ALA A 158 -11.87 29.53 8.48
N PRO A 159 -11.78 30.09 7.25
CA PRO A 159 -12.47 29.54 6.09
C PRO A 159 -11.82 28.34 5.41
N ILE A 160 -10.53 28.05 5.63
CA ILE A 160 -9.84 26.99 4.89
C ILE A 160 -10.12 25.61 5.47
N TYR A 161 -9.93 24.57 4.66
CA TYR A 161 -10.12 23.16 5.03
C TYR A 161 -8.77 22.47 5.20
N GLY A 162 -8.59 21.72 6.28
CA GLY A 162 -7.35 21.01 6.62
C GLY A 162 -7.44 19.50 6.37
N LYS A 163 -6.37 18.88 5.85
CA LYS A 163 -6.20 17.43 5.75
C LYS A 163 -4.88 17.04 6.38
N THR A 164 -4.97 16.26 7.46
CA THR A 164 -3.83 16.02 8.34
C THR A 164 -3.61 14.54 8.57
N TYR A 165 -2.37 14.10 8.43
CA TYR A 165 -1.97 12.76 8.81
C TYR A 165 -0.82 12.80 9.81
N HIS A 166 -1.00 12.11 10.93
CA HIS A 166 0.06 11.84 11.89
C HIS A 166 0.67 10.46 11.67
N MET A 167 1.99 10.39 11.56
CA MET A 167 2.77 9.16 11.52
C MET A 167 3.22 8.72 12.91
N TRP A 168 3.32 9.62 13.89
CA TRP A 168 3.72 9.30 15.26
C TRP A 168 2.61 9.62 16.27
N GLN A 169 2.12 8.58 16.95
CA GLN A 169 1.09 8.68 17.99
C GLN A 169 1.72 8.91 19.37
N VAL A 170 2.21 10.11 19.63
CA VAL A 170 2.99 10.42 20.85
C VAL A 170 2.22 10.26 22.15
N ASP A 171 0.89 10.34 22.12
CA ASP A 171 0.01 10.12 23.27
C ASP A 171 0.00 8.66 23.77
N ARG A 172 0.42 7.69 22.93
CA ARG A 172 0.62 6.29 23.34
C ARG A 172 1.90 6.07 24.14
N GLY A 173 2.83 7.04 24.12
CA GLY A 173 4.15 6.89 24.71
C GLY A 173 5.11 6.00 23.90
N ASP A 174 4.81 5.73 22.63
CA ASP A 174 5.70 4.92 21.79
C ASP A 174 7.02 5.68 21.54
N PRO A 175 8.18 5.01 21.68
CA PRO A 175 9.49 5.64 21.61
C PRO A 175 9.94 5.99 20.18
N VAL A 176 9.28 5.42 19.16
CA VAL A 176 9.44 5.71 17.73
C VAL A 176 8.07 5.67 17.04
N PRO A 177 7.91 6.20 15.82
CA PRO A 177 6.65 6.09 15.07
C PRO A 177 6.28 4.61 14.82
N MET A 178 5.13 4.18 15.35
CA MET A 178 4.65 2.80 15.23
C MET A 178 3.25 2.75 14.61
N GLY A 179 3.06 1.81 13.68
CA GLY A 179 1.77 1.58 13.02
C GLY A 179 1.55 2.45 11.77
N PRO A 180 0.35 2.38 11.17
CA PRO A 180 0.03 3.17 9.98
C PRO A 180 -0.24 4.64 10.34
N PRO A 181 -0.08 5.57 9.36
CA PRO A 181 -0.49 6.96 9.52
C PRO A 181 -1.96 7.09 9.91
N GLN A 182 -2.27 8.00 10.81
CA GLN A 182 -3.60 8.27 11.33
C GLN A 182 -4.14 9.57 10.73
N LEU A 183 -5.38 9.52 10.22
CA LEU A 183 -6.09 10.72 9.81
C LEU A 183 -6.47 11.52 11.06
N MET A 184 -6.12 12.79 11.06
CA MET A 184 -6.42 13.70 12.14
C MET A 184 -7.46 14.73 11.68
N GLY A 185 -8.28 15.18 12.62
CA GLY A 185 -9.17 16.32 12.45
C GLY A 185 -8.90 17.39 13.50
N SER A 186 -9.67 18.47 13.43
CA SER A 186 -9.80 19.45 14.50
C SER A 186 -11.12 19.27 15.26
N PHE A 187 -11.20 19.83 16.46
CA PHE A 187 -12.44 19.92 17.21
C PHE A 187 -13.44 20.80 16.46
N THR A 188 -14.71 20.42 16.49
CA THR A 188 -15.78 21.14 15.76
C THR A 188 -16.85 21.72 16.68
N SER A 189 -16.84 21.33 17.95
CA SER A 189 -17.76 21.83 18.98
C SER A 189 -17.22 21.58 20.40
N PRO A 190 -17.72 22.28 21.43
CA PRO A 190 -17.33 22.03 22.82
C PRO A 190 -17.56 20.58 23.25
N GLU A 191 -18.64 19.95 22.79
CA GLU A 191 -18.96 18.55 23.10
C GLU A 191 -17.90 17.59 22.55
N THR A 192 -17.32 17.90 21.38
CA THR A 192 -16.21 17.09 20.85
C THR A 192 -14.93 17.22 21.69
N VAL A 193 -14.72 18.37 22.33
CA VAL A 193 -13.61 18.57 23.26
C VAL A 193 -13.83 17.80 24.56
N GLU A 194 -15.04 17.87 25.12
CA GLU A 194 -15.39 17.15 26.35
C GLU A 194 -15.26 15.62 26.20
N ARG A 195 -15.48 15.09 24.99
CA ARG A 195 -15.25 13.67 24.68
C ARG A 195 -13.78 13.27 24.75
N ALA A 196 -12.87 14.17 24.39
CA ALA A 196 -11.43 13.91 24.37
C ALA A 196 -10.75 14.32 25.69
N HIS A 197 -11.31 15.26 26.43
CA HIS A 197 -10.73 15.82 27.64
C HIS A 197 -11.80 16.11 28.69
N GLU A 198 -11.77 15.40 29.83
CA GLU A 198 -12.77 15.51 30.92
C GLU A 198 -12.97 16.94 31.45
N GLY A 199 -11.90 17.75 31.45
CA GLY A 199 -11.96 19.17 31.84
C GLY A 199 -12.50 20.13 30.77
N GLY A 200 -13.04 19.62 29.67
CA GLY A 200 -13.48 20.42 28.52
C GLY A 200 -12.38 21.31 27.95
N LEU A 201 -12.77 22.42 27.34
CA LEU A 201 -11.86 23.37 26.69
C LEU A 201 -10.87 24.00 27.68
N ASP A 202 -11.34 24.42 28.86
CA ASP A 202 -10.48 25.01 29.88
C ASP A 202 -9.40 24.02 30.36
N GLY A 203 -9.80 22.78 30.61
CA GLY A 203 -8.89 21.74 31.07
C GLY A 203 -7.81 21.43 30.03
N LEU A 204 -8.22 21.32 28.76
CA LEU A 204 -7.32 21.02 27.64
C LEU A 204 -6.33 22.16 27.40
N LEU A 205 -6.80 23.42 27.41
CA LEU A 205 -5.99 24.57 27.02
C LEU A 205 -5.16 25.16 28.16
N ARG A 206 -5.49 24.91 29.43
CA ARG A 206 -4.78 25.49 30.59
C ARG A 206 -3.26 25.39 30.50
N GLY A 207 -2.73 24.18 30.25
CA GLY A 207 -1.28 23.98 30.17
C GLY A 207 -0.64 24.71 28.99
N ARG A 208 -1.36 24.84 27.87
CA ARG A 208 -0.93 25.57 26.68
C ARG A 208 -0.94 27.07 26.95
N ASP A 209 -2.05 27.58 27.49
CA ASP A 209 -2.26 28.98 27.84
C ASP A 209 -1.19 29.48 28.83
N GLU A 210 -0.86 28.68 29.84
CA GLU A 210 0.24 28.94 30.78
C GLU A 210 1.61 29.04 30.08
N ARG A 211 1.94 28.09 29.18
CA ARG A 211 3.25 28.08 28.49
C ARG A 211 3.43 29.23 27.52
N PHE A 212 2.38 29.61 26.81
CA PHE A 212 2.44 30.66 25.79
C PHE A 212 2.01 32.03 26.32
N GLY A 213 1.57 32.14 27.57
CA GLY A 213 1.12 33.39 28.18
C GLY A 213 -0.10 33.98 27.49
N VAL A 214 -1.03 33.11 27.06
CA VAL A 214 -2.27 33.50 26.36
C VAL A 214 -3.50 33.12 27.17
N ASP A 215 -4.63 33.74 26.88
CA ASP A 215 -5.95 33.35 27.39
C ASP A 215 -6.89 33.09 26.22
N HIS A 216 -7.25 31.82 26.01
CA HIS A 216 -8.12 31.41 24.92
C HIS A 216 -9.50 32.10 24.95
N ARG A 217 -10.02 32.48 26.13
CA ARG A 217 -11.31 33.17 26.24
C ARG A 217 -11.26 34.59 25.69
N THR A 218 -10.16 35.28 25.97
CA THR A 218 -9.88 36.59 25.38
C THR A 218 -9.73 36.48 23.86
N LYS A 219 -9.04 35.45 23.35
CA LYS A 219 -8.96 35.17 21.90
C LYS A 219 -10.34 34.93 21.30
N ALA A 220 -11.14 34.06 21.93
CA ALA A 220 -12.48 33.73 21.46
C ALA A 220 -13.39 34.97 21.35
N LYS A 221 -13.36 35.83 22.37
CA LYS A 221 -14.14 37.08 22.38
C LYS A 221 -13.75 38.02 21.24
N LYS A 222 -12.46 38.14 20.92
CA LYS A 222 -11.99 38.98 19.80
C LYS A 222 -12.37 38.41 18.43
N ARG A 223 -12.53 37.09 18.34
CA ARG A 223 -12.79 36.35 17.09
C ARG A 223 -14.27 36.02 16.87
N GLN A 224 -15.15 36.49 17.75
CA GLN A 224 -16.59 36.22 17.67
C GLN A 224 -17.21 36.74 16.37
N ASP A 225 -16.65 37.81 15.80
CA ASP A 225 -17.14 38.51 14.62
C ASP A 225 -16.57 37.93 13.31
N ILE A 226 -15.69 36.92 13.38
CA ILE A 226 -15.20 36.21 12.19
C ILE A 226 -16.39 35.54 11.50
N VAL A 227 -16.57 35.87 10.22
CA VAL A 227 -17.73 35.43 9.43
C VAL A 227 -17.83 33.90 9.45
N PRO A 228 -18.99 33.33 9.82
CA PRO A 228 -19.19 31.89 9.74
C PRO A 228 -19.02 31.37 8.32
N VAL A 229 -18.31 30.26 8.20
CA VAL A 229 -18.09 29.60 6.91
C VAL A 229 -19.32 28.77 6.60
N GLU A 230 -19.76 28.76 5.33
CA GLU A 230 -20.80 27.83 4.91
C GLU A 230 -20.27 26.40 5.04
N LYS A 231 -20.64 25.75 6.14
CA LYS A 231 -20.19 24.40 6.48
C LYS A 231 -20.71 23.41 5.45
N HIS A 232 -19.81 22.80 4.67
CA HIS A 232 -20.22 21.69 3.83
C HIS A 232 -20.65 20.50 4.72
N PRO A 233 -21.85 19.90 4.51
CA PRO A 233 -22.41 18.89 5.43
C PRO A 233 -21.50 17.69 5.72
N VAL A 234 -20.59 17.38 4.78
CA VAL A 234 -19.63 16.27 4.86
C VAL A 234 -18.44 16.58 5.76
N ALA A 235 -17.97 17.83 5.80
CA ALA A 235 -16.81 18.26 6.60
C ALA A 235 -17.12 18.37 8.10
N VAL A 236 -18.40 18.54 8.45
CA VAL A 236 -18.89 18.57 9.85
C VAL A 236 -19.25 17.18 10.38
N ARG A 237 -19.64 16.24 9.50
CA ARG A 237 -20.14 14.91 9.88
C ARG A 237 -19.07 13.83 10.00
N HIS A 238 -17.79 14.18 9.92
CA HIS A 238 -16.72 13.18 9.81
C HIS A 238 -16.25 12.56 11.14
N MET A 239 -17.13 12.49 12.15
CA MET A 239 -16.89 11.78 13.40
C MET A 239 -17.81 10.57 13.62
N GLU A 240 -18.76 10.28 12.72
CA GLU A 240 -19.64 9.10 12.85
C GLU A 240 -19.57 8.11 11.68
N HIS A 241 -19.01 8.48 10.53
CA HIS A 241 -19.16 7.67 9.31
C HIS A 241 -18.03 6.66 9.04
N VAL A 242 -16.80 6.90 9.52
CA VAL A 242 -15.70 5.94 9.35
C VAL A 242 -15.90 4.70 10.24
N LEU A 243 -16.45 4.89 11.45
CA LEU A 243 -16.87 3.79 12.32
C LEU A 243 -18.13 3.06 11.82
N ARG A 244 -19.04 3.73 11.08
CA ARG A 244 -20.27 3.08 10.57
C ARG A 244 -20.05 2.22 9.33
N TYR A 245 -18.98 2.43 8.56
CA TYR A 245 -18.64 1.50 7.47
C TYR A 245 -17.89 0.26 7.95
N SER A 246 -17.23 0.30 9.12
CA SER A 246 -16.66 -0.90 9.76
C SER A 246 -17.64 -1.62 10.70
N LEU A 247 -18.73 -0.99 11.14
CA LEU A 247 -19.73 -1.59 12.05
C LEU A 247 -21.12 -1.85 11.47
N SER A 248 -21.35 -1.67 10.16
CA SER A 248 -22.64 -2.00 9.51
C SER A 248 -22.59 -3.21 8.56
N ILE A 249 -21.47 -3.93 8.51
CA ILE A 249 -21.50 -5.28 7.93
C ILE A 249 -22.07 -6.18 9.02
N LYS A 250 -23.38 -6.47 8.93
CA LYS A 250 -24.04 -7.41 9.84
C LYS A 250 -23.17 -8.68 9.96
N PRO A 251 -22.99 -9.29 11.13
CA PRO A 251 -22.08 -10.44 11.30
C PRO A 251 -22.30 -11.57 10.28
N TRP A 252 -23.56 -11.77 9.86
CA TRP A 252 -23.91 -12.72 8.81
C TRP A 252 -23.39 -12.36 7.41
N ALA A 253 -23.22 -11.07 7.09
CA ALA A 253 -22.65 -10.61 5.83
C ALA A 253 -21.12 -10.82 5.80
N ILE A 254 -20.41 -10.61 6.92
CA ILE A 254 -19.00 -11.00 7.05
C ILE A 254 -18.86 -12.52 6.93
N ALA A 255 -19.68 -13.28 7.66
CA ALA A 255 -19.67 -14.74 7.60
C ALA A 255 -19.98 -15.26 6.19
N ARG A 256 -20.92 -14.63 5.47
CA ARG A 256 -21.27 -15.00 4.09
C ARG A 256 -20.18 -14.64 3.08
N ILE A 257 -19.51 -13.50 3.24
CA ILE A 257 -18.34 -13.14 2.42
C ILE A 257 -17.20 -14.12 2.68
N ALA A 258 -16.92 -14.43 3.95
CA ALA A 258 -15.89 -15.40 4.33
C ALA A 258 -16.21 -16.80 3.80
N TYR A 259 -17.45 -17.27 3.94
CA TYR A 259 -17.90 -18.56 3.42
C TYR A 259 -17.82 -18.63 1.89
N ASN A 260 -18.30 -17.60 1.18
CA ASN A 260 -18.22 -17.55 -0.28
C ASN A 260 -16.77 -17.43 -0.74
N GLY A 261 -15.92 -16.67 -0.02
CA GLY A 261 -14.50 -16.53 -0.30
C GLY A 261 -13.77 -17.86 -0.13
N ALA A 262 -14.03 -18.59 0.96
CA ALA A 262 -13.51 -19.93 1.18
C ALA A 262 -14.00 -20.90 0.10
N GLY A 263 -15.28 -20.83 -0.27
CA GLY A 263 -15.86 -21.61 -1.37
C GLY A 263 -15.17 -21.34 -2.71
N TRP A 264 -14.94 -20.07 -3.05
CA TRP A 264 -14.20 -19.67 -4.26
C TRP A 264 -12.75 -20.13 -4.23
N PHE A 265 -12.07 -19.98 -3.11
CA PHE A 265 -10.69 -20.45 -2.95
C PHE A 265 -10.61 -21.97 -3.16
N CYS A 266 -11.48 -22.74 -2.51
CA CYS A 266 -11.56 -24.19 -2.68
C CYS A 266 -11.90 -24.58 -4.13
N ALA A 267 -12.85 -23.88 -4.76
CA ALA A 267 -13.20 -24.12 -6.16
C ALA A 267 -12.01 -23.85 -7.09
N CYS A 268 -11.32 -22.72 -6.93
CA CYS A 268 -10.12 -22.40 -7.70
C CYS A 268 -8.99 -23.42 -7.46
N ALA A 269 -8.78 -23.85 -6.22
CA ALA A 269 -7.79 -24.87 -5.88
C ALA A 269 -8.12 -26.21 -6.55
N LEU A 270 -9.38 -26.67 -6.48
CA LEU A 270 -9.83 -27.89 -7.13
C LEU A 270 -9.70 -27.82 -8.66
N VAL A 271 -10.04 -26.67 -9.26
CA VAL A 271 -9.86 -26.43 -10.70
C VAL A 271 -8.37 -26.49 -11.07
N TRP A 272 -7.50 -25.85 -10.29
CA TRP A 272 -6.06 -25.85 -10.52
C TRP A 272 -5.42 -27.24 -10.35
N GLU A 273 -5.84 -27.99 -9.34
CA GLU A 273 -5.29 -29.30 -9.01
C GLU A 273 -5.74 -30.40 -9.99
N HIS A 274 -7.02 -30.38 -10.39
CA HIS A 274 -7.65 -31.49 -11.10
C HIS A 274 -8.04 -31.20 -12.55
N LEU A 275 -8.18 -29.94 -12.97
CA LEU A 275 -8.65 -29.62 -14.32
C LEU A 275 -7.56 -29.01 -15.18
N VAL A 276 -6.93 -27.93 -14.72
CA VAL A 276 -6.06 -27.08 -15.54
C VAL A 276 -4.87 -26.59 -14.76
N THR A 277 -3.68 -26.65 -15.36
CA THR A 277 -2.46 -26.04 -14.82
C THR A 277 -1.87 -25.09 -15.87
N LEU A 278 -1.49 -23.90 -15.43
CA LEU A 278 -0.69 -22.96 -16.23
C LEU A 278 0.76 -23.02 -15.76
N GLN A 279 1.70 -23.17 -16.69
CA GLN A 279 3.12 -23.23 -16.35
C GLN A 279 4.00 -22.58 -17.42
N SER A 280 5.05 -21.89 -17.00
CA SER A 280 6.13 -21.46 -17.88
C SER A 280 6.93 -22.66 -18.41
N SER A 281 7.27 -22.60 -19.70
CA SER A 281 8.19 -23.52 -20.35
C SER A 281 9.58 -22.90 -20.44
N GLU A 282 10.56 -23.62 -19.92
CA GLU A 282 11.97 -23.23 -19.96
C GLU A 282 12.83 -24.40 -20.44
N GLY A 283 13.74 -24.12 -21.37
CA GLY A 283 14.71 -25.07 -21.91
C GLY A 283 14.56 -25.34 -23.41
N PRO A 284 15.65 -25.76 -24.08
CA PRO A 284 15.70 -25.90 -25.53
C PRO A 284 15.05 -27.19 -26.07
N SER A 285 14.69 -28.14 -25.21
CA SER A 285 14.36 -29.51 -25.62
C SER A 285 13.15 -29.67 -26.53
N MET A 286 12.21 -28.71 -26.51
CA MET A 286 11.00 -28.73 -27.35
C MET A 286 11.06 -27.68 -28.48
N TYR A 287 12.22 -27.07 -28.71
CA TYR A 287 12.42 -26.15 -29.83
C TYR A 287 12.36 -26.91 -31.17
N PRO A 288 11.73 -26.38 -32.23
CA PRO A 288 11.13 -25.05 -32.37
C PRO A 288 9.67 -24.92 -31.91
N THR A 289 9.02 -26.04 -31.55
CA THR A 289 7.60 -26.04 -31.14
C THR A 289 7.35 -25.12 -29.95
N LEU A 290 8.22 -25.20 -28.93
CA LEU A 290 8.25 -24.29 -27.78
C LEU A 290 9.55 -23.49 -27.76
N ASN A 291 9.46 -22.20 -27.42
CA ASN A 291 10.64 -21.37 -27.22
C ASN A 291 11.45 -21.82 -26.00
N THR A 292 12.74 -21.47 -26.02
CA THR A 292 13.66 -21.76 -24.91
C THR A 292 13.26 -21.07 -23.61
N ARG A 293 12.57 -19.93 -23.67
CA ARG A 293 12.01 -19.19 -22.53
C ARG A 293 10.77 -18.40 -22.96
N GLY A 294 9.90 -18.10 -22.00
CA GLY A 294 8.82 -17.12 -22.15
C GLY A 294 7.49 -17.69 -22.64
N ASP A 295 7.42 -18.95 -23.05
CA ASP A 295 6.17 -19.60 -23.40
C ASP A 295 5.42 -20.02 -22.14
N TRP A 296 4.12 -19.70 -22.05
CA TRP A 296 3.23 -20.27 -21.02
C TRP A 296 2.30 -21.30 -21.63
N LEU A 297 2.23 -22.45 -20.99
CA LEU A 297 1.51 -23.61 -21.46
C LEU A 297 0.25 -23.84 -20.63
N LEU A 298 -0.84 -24.16 -21.32
CA LEU A 298 -2.07 -24.66 -20.74
C LEU A 298 -2.01 -26.19 -20.73
N ILE A 299 -2.05 -26.78 -19.54
CA ILE A 299 -1.99 -28.22 -19.33
C ILE A 299 -3.33 -28.73 -18.82
N SER A 300 -3.94 -29.65 -19.55
CA SER A 300 -5.15 -30.35 -19.15
C SER A 300 -4.81 -31.54 -18.24
N ARG A 301 -5.22 -31.42 -16.98
CA ARG A 301 -5.05 -32.46 -15.93
C ARG A 301 -6.02 -33.63 -16.08
N ARG A 302 -7.03 -33.50 -16.95
CA ARG A 302 -7.94 -34.61 -17.31
C ARG A 302 -7.21 -35.81 -17.93
N HIS A 303 -6.04 -35.56 -18.53
CA HIS A 303 -5.15 -36.57 -19.11
C HIS A 303 -4.06 -37.05 -18.15
N ALA A 304 -4.16 -36.75 -16.85
CA ALA A 304 -3.22 -37.26 -15.85
C ALA A 304 -3.21 -38.80 -15.85
N ASN A 305 -2.07 -39.38 -15.48
CA ASN A 305 -1.83 -40.82 -15.44
C ASN A 305 -2.03 -41.52 -16.80
N GLY A 306 -1.83 -40.81 -17.92
CA GLY A 306 -1.90 -41.40 -19.25
C GLY A 306 -3.27 -41.42 -19.92
N LYS A 307 -4.32 -40.90 -19.28
CA LYS A 307 -5.70 -41.02 -19.76
C LYS A 307 -5.88 -40.31 -21.11
N GLY A 308 -6.26 -41.05 -22.15
CA GLY A 308 -6.56 -40.50 -23.47
C GLY A 308 -5.38 -39.78 -24.14
N ILE A 309 -4.15 -40.16 -23.78
CA ILE A 309 -2.93 -39.70 -24.44
C ILE A 309 -2.66 -40.59 -25.65
N GLN A 310 -2.20 -39.99 -26.73
CA GLN A 310 -1.90 -40.68 -27.99
C GLN A 310 -0.50 -40.31 -28.50
N VAL A 311 0.01 -41.11 -29.45
CA VAL A 311 1.25 -40.78 -30.17
C VAL A 311 1.15 -39.38 -30.78
N GLY A 312 2.18 -38.57 -30.58
CA GLY A 312 2.29 -37.19 -31.05
C GLY A 312 1.76 -36.14 -30.08
N ASP A 313 1.09 -36.53 -29.00
CA ASP A 313 0.68 -35.61 -27.95
C ASP A 313 1.89 -35.06 -27.17
N MET A 314 1.78 -33.81 -26.72
CA MET A 314 2.74 -33.23 -25.80
C MET A 314 2.25 -33.40 -24.36
N VAL A 315 3.12 -33.90 -23.50
CA VAL A 315 2.78 -34.24 -22.12
C VAL A 315 3.74 -33.57 -21.15
N ARG A 316 3.20 -33.17 -20.01
CA ARG A 316 3.96 -32.76 -18.83
C ARG A 316 4.03 -33.94 -17.86
N TYR A 317 5.21 -34.24 -17.36
CA TYR A 317 5.42 -35.32 -16.40
C TYR A 317 6.41 -34.95 -15.29
N ASN A 318 6.34 -35.67 -14.18
CA ASN A 318 7.32 -35.64 -13.10
C ASN A 318 8.58 -36.37 -13.54
N HIS A 319 9.74 -35.71 -13.49
CA HIS A 319 10.98 -36.29 -13.96
C HIS A 319 11.38 -37.51 -13.10
N PRO A 320 11.64 -38.70 -13.69
CA PRO A 320 11.82 -39.93 -12.93
C PRO A 320 13.07 -39.91 -12.03
N ASN A 321 14.13 -39.20 -12.45
CA ASN A 321 15.41 -39.19 -11.72
C ASN A 321 15.67 -37.90 -10.94
N ILE A 322 14.75 -36.91 -10.95
CA ILE A 322 14.96 -35.61 -10.28
C ILE A 322 13.67 -35.25 -9.56
N LEU A 323 13.67 -35.42 -8.24
CA LEU A 323 12.51 -35.15 -7.40
C LEU A 323 12.10 -33.66 -7.49
N GLY A 324 10.80 -33.41 -7.66
CA GLY A 324 10.26 -32.05 -7.78
C GLY A 324 10.48 -31.38 -9.14
N ALA A 325 11.22 -31.99 -10.06
CA ALA A 325 11.37 -31.47 -11.42
C ALA A 325 10.26 -31.98 -12.34
N HIS A 326 9.85 -31.12 -13.27
CA HIS A 326 8.88 -31.44 -14.31
C HIS A 326 9.49 -31.22 -15.70
N ALA A 327 9.06 -32.01 -16.67
CA ALA A 327 9.50 -31.87 -18.05
C ALA A 327 8.31 -31.96 -19.02
N ALA A 328 8.45 -31.30 -20.16
CA ALA A 328 7.56 -31.40 -21.30
C ALA A 328 8.25 -32.16 -22.43
N LYS A 329 7.58 -33.16 -22.99
CA LYS A 329 8.06 -33.98 -24.13
C LYS A 329 6.89 -34.40 -25.02
N ARG A 330 7.19 -34.82 -26.25
CA ARG A 330 6.24 -35.42 -27.17
C ARG A 330 6.22 -36.94 -27.01
N VAL A 331 5.04 -37.53 -27.02
CA VAL A 331 4.86 -38.99 -27.01
C VAL A 331 5.20 -39.52 -28.40
N LEU A 332 6.17 -40.43 -28.46
CA LEU A 332 6.61 -41.09 -29.70
C LEU A 332 6.05 -42.51 -29.81
N GLY A 333 5.84 -43.21 -28.69
CA GLY A 333 5.25 -44.54 -28.65
C GLY A 333 4.42 -44.77 -27.38
N MET A 334 3.33 -45.51 -27.55
CA MET A 334 2.39 -45.97 -26.52
C MET A 334 2.74 -47.41 -26.09
N PRO A 335 2.15 -47.94 -25.00
CA PRO A 335 2.34 -49.33 -24.60
C PRO A 335 2.18 -50.31 -25.78
N GLY A 336 3.15 -51.20 -25.95
CA GLY A 336 3.18 -52.20 -27.02
C GLY A 336 3.84 -51.75 -28.33
N ASP A 337 3.99 -50.44 -28.55
CA ASP A 337 4.62 -49.90 -29.77
C ASP A 337 6.11 -50.25 -29.82
N PHE A 338 6.64 -50.40 -31.04
CA PHE A 338 8.07 -50.52 -31.28
C PHE A 338 8.63 -49.18 -31.72
N VAL A 339 9.63 -48.68 -31.00
CA VAL A 339 10.26 -47.38 -31.25
C VAL A 339 11.75 -47.56 -31.50
N CYS A 340 12.30 -46.86 -32.50
CA CYS A 340 13.75 -46.79 -32.70
C CYS A 340 14.40 -46.07 -31.51
N ARG A 341 15.31 -46.74 -30.81
CA ARG A 341 16.09 -46.17 -29.72
C ARG A 341 17.33 -45.49 -30.27
N ASP A 342 17.16 -44.25 -30.73
CA ASP A 342 18.31 -43.46 -31.16
C ASP A 342 19.24 -43.11 -30.00
N PRO A 343 20.55 -42.94 -30.27
CA PRO A 343 21.50 -42.50 -29.25
C PRO A 343 21.07 -41.17 -28.61
N PRO A 344 21.26 -41.01 -27.28
CA PRO A 344 21.02 -39.74 -26.62
C PRO A 344 21.81 -38.60 -27.27
N TYR A 345 21.20 -37.42 -27.36
CA TYR A 345 21.80 -36.21 -27.95
C TYR A 345 22.21 -36.32 -29.43
N SER A 346 21.82 -37.40 -30.12
CA SER A 346 21.97 -37.52 -31.57
C SER A 346 21.04 -36.55 -32.30
N SER A 347 21.55 -35.94 -33.37
CA SER A 347 20.75 -35.18 -34.34
C SER A 347 20.10 -36.07 -35.41
N LYS A 348 20.50 -37.34 -35.50
CA LYS A 348 19.97 -38.31 -36.46
C LYS A 348 18.97 -39.24 -35.78
N ALA A 349 17.77 -39.35 -36.35
CA ALA A 349 16.72 -40.28 -35.93
C ALA A 349 16.63 -41.48 -36.88
N GLY A 350 16.32 -42.66 -36.35
CA GLY A 350 16.16 -43.90 -37.12
C GLY A 350 17.43 -44.43 -37.79
N THR A 351 18.61 -44.05 -37.29
CA THR A 351 19.89 -44.45 -37.93
C THR A 351 20.50 -45.72 -37.36
N GLN A 352 20.01 -46.18 -36.22
CA GLN A 352 20.42 -47.45 -35.62
C GLN A 352 19.25 -48.42 -35.62
N PRO A 353 19.50 -49.73 -35.84
CA PRO A 353 18.45 -50.74 -35.85
C PRO A 353 18.00 -51.15 -34.42
N ASP A 354 18.40 -50.42 -33.38
CA ASP A 354 18.01 -50.75 -32.00
C ASP A 354 16.55 -50.35 -31.80
N MET A 355 15.68 -51.35 -31.68
CA MET A 355 14.25 -51.17 -31.46
C MET A 355 13.93 -51.55 -30.02
N ILE A 356 13.15 -50.72 -29.35
CA ILE A 356 12.58 -51.03 -28.04
C ILE A 356 11.07 -51.17 -28.17
N GLN A 357 10.51 -52.26 -27.65
CA GLN A 357 9.09 -52.35 -27.41
C GLN A 357 8.77 -51.57 -26.14
N VAL A 358 7.84 -50.62 -26.21
CA VAL A 358 7.41 -49.84 -25.06
C VAL A 358 6.67 -50.77 -24.10
N PRO A 359 7.14 -50.94 -22.84
CA PRO A 359 6.50 -51.83 -21.89
C PRO A 359 5.07 -51.39 -21.56
N GLU A 360 4.25 -52.34 -21.12
CA GLU A 360 2.94 -52.04 -20.58
C GLU A 360 3.00 -51.01 -19.45
N GLY A 361 2.04 -50.09 -19.43
CA GLY A 361 1.99 -48.99 -18.48
C GLY A 361 3.04 -47.87 -18.68
N HIS A 362 3.81 -47.89 -19.77
CA HIS A 362 4.82 -46.88 -20.08
C HIS A 362 4.57 -46.19 -21.43
N VAL A 363 5.20 -45.03 -21.64
CA VAL A 363 5.27 -44.32 -22.93
C VAL A 363 6.71 -44.01 -23.27
N PHE A 364 7.03 -43.99 -24.56
CA PHE A 364 8.30 -43.46 -25.03
C PHE A 364 8.13 -41.99 -25.38
N VAL A 365 8.88 -41.10 -24.71
CA VAL A 365 8.79 -39.65 -24.95
C VAL A 365 10.10 -39.10 -25.50
N THR A 366 10.01 -38.14 -26.43
CA THR A 366 11.15 -37.46 -27.04
C THR A 366 10.94 -35.95 -27.07
N GLY A 367 12.04 -35.20 -27.09
CA GLY A 367 11.98 -33.76 -27.33
C GLY A 367 12.06 -33.45 -28.82
N ASP A 368 11.37 -32.40 -29.26
CA ASP A 368 11.41 -31.97 -30.66
C ASP A 368 12.82 -31.48 -31.07
N ASN A 369 13.62 -31.00 -30.10
CA ASN A 369 15.03 -30.67 -30.30
C ASN A 369 15.93 -31.85 -29.91
N LEU A 370 15.99 -32.86 -30.78
CA LEU A 370 16.68 -34.13 -30.54
C LEU A 370 18.09 -34.02 -29.91
N PRO A 371 19.03 -33.16 -30.40
CA PRO A 371 20.37 -33.07 -29.81
C PRO A 371 20.41 -32.38 -28.44
N TRP A 372 19.37 -31.62 -28.09
CA TRP A 372 19.29 -30.85 -26.83
C TRP A 372 18.17 -31.34 -25.92
N SER A 373 17.75 -32.58 -26.09
CA SER A 373 16.69 -33.19 -25.30
C SER A 373 17.23 -34.33 -24.43
N ARG A 374 16.92 -34.24 -23.14
CA ARG A 374 17.05 -35.36 -22.19
C ARG A 374 15.68 -36.00 -22.04
N ASP A 375 15.53 -37.21 -22.56
CA ASP A 375 14.23 -37.87 -22.73
C ASP A 375 14.34 -39.40 -22.62
N SER A 376 13.38 -40.17 -23.15
CA SER A 376 13.37 -41.62 -23.01
C SER A 376 14.59 -42.31 -23.63
N ARG A 377 15.34 -41.66 -24.52
CA ARG A 377 16.64 -42.18 -25.00
C ARG A 377 17.65 -42.27 -23.86
N ASN A 378 17.59 -41.35 -22.91
CA ASN A 378 18.50 -41.27 -21.75
C ASN A 378 18.08 -42.17 -20.59
N PHE A 379 16.79 -42.14 -20.22
CA PHE A 379 16.31 -42.79 -18.99
C PHE A 379 15.35 -43.97 -19.24
N GLY A 380 15.05 -44.28 -20.49
CA GLY A 380 14.11 -45.34 -20.88
C GLY A 380 12.64 -44.88 -20.97
N PRO A 381 11.72 -45.81 -21.25
CA PRO A 381 10.29 -45.55 -21.27
C PRO A 381 9.81 -44.93 -19.94
N LEU A 382 8.92 -43.95 -20.03
CA LEU A 382 8.36 -43.19 -18.91
C LEU A 382 7.07 -43.85 -18.41
N PRO A 383 6.93 -44.18 -17.11
CA PRO A 383 5.67 -44.67 -16.55
C PRO A 383 4.52 -43.67 -16.77
N LEU A 384 3.37 -44.15 -17.23
CA LEU A 384 2.17 -43.34 -17.46
C LEU A 384 1.73 -42.58 -16.19
N GLY A 385 1.92 -43.18 -15.01
CA GLY A 385 1.60 -42.57 -13.72
C GLY A 385 2.43 -41.32 -13.36
N LEU A 386 3.55 -41.08 -14.04
CA LEU A 386 4.31 -39.83 -13.87
C LEU A 386 3.75 -38.68 -14.70
N ILE A 387 2.85 -38.95 -15.64
CA ILE A 387 2.25 -37.91 -16.47
C ILE A 387 1.23 -37.11 -15.68
N ASN A 388 1.51 -35.82 -15.52
CA ASN A 388 0.60 -34.89 -14.88
C ASN A 388 -0.48 -34.41 -15.87
N GLY A 389 -0.20 -34.29 -17.15
CA GLY A 389 -1.27 -33.90 -18.07
C GLY A 389 -0.79 -33.66 -19.47
N LYS A 390 -1.76 -33.38 -20.34
CA LYS A 390 -1.54 -33.08 -21.75
C LYS A 390 -1.40 -31.57 -21.92
N ILE A 391 -0.36 -31.14 -22.61
CA ILE A 391 -0.18 -29.75 -23.01
C ILE A 391 -1.10 -29.51 -24.21
N VAL A 392 -2.11 -28.66 -24.02
CA VAL A 392 -3.19 -28.46 -25.00
C VAL A 392 -3.08 -27.12 -25.73
N ALA A 393 -2.43 -26.12 -25.15
CA ALA A 393 -2.22 -24.83 -25.80
C ALA A 393 -0.97 -24.12 -25.28
N ARG A 394 -0.41 -23.24 -26.11
CA ARG A 394 0.44 -22.12 -25.67
C ARG A 394 -0.47 -20.90 -25.55
N VAL A 395 -0.46 -20.25 -24.39
CA VAL A 395 -1.33 -19.10 -24.10
C VAL A 395 -0.58 -17.78 -24.00
N TRP A 396 0.74 -17.82 -23.84
CA TRP A 396 1.63 -16.65 -23.85
C TRP A 396 2.92 -16.97 -24.60
N PRO A 397 3.52 -16.01 -25.34
CA PRO A 397 3.03 -14.65 -25.60
C PRO A 397 1.76 -14.62 -26.47
N PRO A 398 0.88 -13.60 -26.37
CA PRO A 398 -0.40 -13.57 -27.08
C PRO A 398 -0.23 -13.63 -28.61
N SER A 399 0.86 -13.05 -29.14
CA SER A 399 1.21 -13.08 -30.55
C SER A 399 1.46 -14.49 -31.12
N ARG A 400 1.67 -15.47 -30.25
CA ARG A 400 1.90 -16.87 -30.60
C ARG A 400 0.90 -17.81 -29.93
N ALA A 401 -0.16 -17.30 -29.30
CA ALA A 401 -1.13 -18.14 -28.61
C ALA A 401 -1.80 -19.10 -29.61
N GLU A 402 -1.70 -20.41 -29.36
CA GLU A 402 -2.22 -21.43 -30.27
C GLU A 402 -2.57 -22.72 -29.52
N TRP A 403 -3.56 -23.45 -30.05
CA TRP A 403 -3.86 -24.81 -29.61
C TRP A 403 -2.81 -25.78 -30.16
N MET A 404 -2.25 -26.62 -29.29
CA MET A 404 -1.27 -27.62 -29.66
C MET A 404 -1.97 -28.75 -30.41
N ARG A 405 -1.58 -28.96 -31.67
CA ARG A 405 -2.08 -30.04 -32.51
C ARG A 405 -1.06 -31.16 -32.61
N ASN A 406 -1.54 -32.36 -32.87
CA ASN A 406 -0.66 -33.48 -33.20
C ASN A 406 -0.02 -33.22 -34.58
N THR A 407 1.31 -33.18 -34.61
CA THR A 407 2.11 -32.95 -35.83
C THR A 407 2.66 -34.23 -36.44
N MET A 408 2.45 -35.39 -35.80
CA MET A 408 2.87 -36.69 -36.31
C MET A 408 1.83 -37.19 -37.31
N GLN A 409 2.30 -37.62 -38.48
CA GLN A 409 1.46 -38.28 -39.47
C GLN A 409 1.86 -39.75 -39.58
N PRO A 410 0.90 -40.68 -39.73
CA PRO A 410 1.22 -42.04 -40.13
C PRO A 410 2.02 -42.01 -41.43
N VAL A 411 3.06 -42.83 -41.53
CA VAL A 411 3.73 -43.05 -42.81
C VAL A 411 2.73 -43.77 -43.70
N GLU A 412 2.36 -43.17 -44.83
CA GLU A 412 1.55 -43.84 -45.84
C GLU A 412 2.29 -45.09 -46.30
N SER A 413 1.66 -46.26 -46.13
CA SER A 413 2.18 -47.52 -46.65
C SER A 413 2.06 -47.48 -48.17
N ASN A 414 3.17 -47.21 -48.86
CA ASN A 414 3.29 -47.48 -50.29
C ASN A 414 3.29 -48.98 -50.57
#